data_AF-A0A816LBS5-F1
#
_entry.id   AF-A0A816LBS5-F1
#
_cell.length_a   1.000
_cell.length_b   1.000
_cell.length_c   1.000
_cell.angle_alpha   90.00
_cell.angle_beta   90.00
_cell.angle_gamma   90.00
#
_symmetry.space_group_name_H-M   'P 1'
#
loop_
_entity.id
_entity.type
_entity.pdbx_description
1 polymer ?
#
loop_
_entity_poly.entity_id
_entity_poly.type
_entity_poly.pdbx_seq_one_letter_code
_entity_poly.pdbx_strand_id
1 'polypeptide(L)'
;MEADDGSDQRLKMAVLYFLTRVIRGRKRNAYFIEPFILQAVDDLDFCNKFPWGRYTFDDCMKEIFHLRDHFAKGLPENNMQWTFPGFVTPLEILAFECIPVLRESFRDPDPNCLPDCPRMCKWKYKRTRTTGFALEEIYKALGNTKVISSTLKPQGDELDLLYEIMDEGSVEDVELQDDSDKADIAVDGWNRILIEPEGKIFWEDLFEMDVR
;
A
#
# COMPACT_ATOMS: atom_id res chain seq x y z
N MET A 1 -10.48 -29.96 -33.34
CA MET A 1 -10.62 -29.88 -31.88
C MET A 1 -9.22 -29.64 -31.35
N GLU A 2 -8.85 -28.37 -31.21
CA GLU A 2 -7.56 -28.03 -30.60
C GLU A 2 -7.59 -28.52 -29.16
N ALA A 3 -6.50 -29.16 -28.74
CA ALA A 3 -6.34 -29.59 -27.37
C ALA A 3 -6.20 -28.34 -26.51
N ASP A 4 -7.17 -28.10 -25.64
CA ASP A 4 -7.04 -27.18 -24.52
C ASP A 4 -5.81 -27.63 -23.70
N ASP A 5 -4.71 -26.90 -23.83
CA ASP A 5 -3.42 -27.24 -23.21
C ASP A 5 -3.44 -27.02 -21.68
N GLY A 6 -4.60 -26.61 -21.14
CA GLY A 6 -4.80 -26.30 -19.74
C GLY A 6 -4.04 -25.05 -19.30
N SER A 7 -3.51 -24.26 -20.23
CA SER A 7 -2.79 -23.01 -19.94
C SER A 7 -3.71 -22.01 -19.23
N ASP A 8 -4.96 -21.89 -19.68
CA ASP A 8 -5.98 -21.03 -19.03
C ASP A 8 -6.24 -21.46 -17.58
N GLN A 9 -6.39 -22.76 -17.33
CA GLN A 9 -6.61 -23.29 -15.98
C GLN A 9 -5.39 -23.09 -15.07
N ARG A 10 -4.18 -23.25 -15.60
CA ARG A 10 -2.95 -22.97 -14.86
C ARG A 10 -2.82 -21.49 -14.52
N LEU A 11 -3.15 -20.61 -15.46
CA LEU A 11 -3.16 -19.17 -15.24
C LEU A 11 -4.18 -18.80 -14.16
N LYS A 12 -5.42 -19.29 -14.26
CA LYS A 12 -6.46 -19.10 -13.25
C LYS A 12 -6.03 -19.56 -11.86
N MET A 13 -5.41 -20.73 -11.76
CA MET A 13 -4.87 -21.22 -10.48
C MET A 13 -3.74 -20.34 -9.93
N ALA A 14 -2.85 -19.82 -10.79
CA ALA A 14 -1.80 -18.90 -10.39
C ALA A 14 -2.36 -17.55 -9.92
N VAL A 15 -3.33 -16.99 -10.65
CA VAL A 15 -4.04 -15.75 -10.29
C VAL A 15 -4.80 -15.94 -8.98
N LEU A 16 -5.53 -17.05 -8.81
CA LEU A 16 -6.22 -17.37 -7.57
C LEU A 16 -5.26 -17.44 -6.37
N TYR A 17 -4.11 -18.10 -6.54
CA TYR A 17 -3.09 -18.15 -5.51
C TYR A 17 -2.57 -16.76 -5.16
N PHE A 18 -2.27 -15.94 -6.17
CA PHE A 18 -1.80 -14.57 -5.99
C PHE A 18 -2.84 -13.71 -5.28
N LEU A 19 -4.10 -13.72 -5.73
CA LEU A 19 -5.17 -12.96 -5.13
C LEU A 19 -5.41 -13.39 -3.68
N THR A 20 -5.51 -14.68 -3.39
CA THR A 20 -5.82 -15.17 -2.03
C THR A 20 -4.67 -15.02 -1.04
N ARG A 21 -3.41 -15.06 -1.50
CA ARG A 21 -2.22 -15.01 -0.63
C ARG A 21 -1.61 -13.63 -0.52
N VAL A 22 -1.57 -12.88 -1.61
CA VAL A 22 -0.89 -11.59 -1.68
C VAL A 22 -1.89 -10.46 -1.54
N ILE A 23 -2.90 -10.39 -2.43
CA ILE A 23 -3.84 -9.25 -2.48
C ILE A 23 -4.92 -9.33 -1.38
N ARG A 24 -5.36 -10.52 -1.01
CA ARG A 24 -6.42 -10.80 -0.03
C ARG A 24 -5.91 -11.61 1.14
N GLY A 25 -4.59 -11.69 1.33
CA GLY A 25 -3.95 -12.52 2.34
C GLY A 25 -4.55 -12.32 3.73
N ARG A 26 -5.48 -13.21 4.11
CA ARG A 26 -5.98 -13.38 5.48
C ARG A 26 -5.29 -14.61 6.08
N LYS A 27 -5.19 -14.66 7.41
CA LYS A 27 -4.39 -15.64 8.17
C LYS A 27 -4.41 -17.08 7.63
N ARG A 28 -3.30 -17.79 7.89
CA ARG A 28 -2.96 -19.17 7.46
C ARG A 28 -4.04 -20.27 7.61
N ASN A 29 -5.13 -20.04 8.34
CA ASN A 29 -6.13 -21.07 8.67
C ASN A 29 -7.54 -20.81 8.09
N ALA A 30 -7.72 -19.78 7.26
CA ALA A 30 -8.99 -19.60 6.55
C ALA A 30 -8.98 -20.46 5.27
N TYR A 31 -9.62 -21.63 5.33
CA TYR A 31 -9.94 -22.43 4.13
C TYR A 31 -11.00 -21.77 3.23
N PHE A 32 -11.46 -20.59 3.61
CA PHE A 32 -12.51 -19.87 2.91
C PHE A 32 -11.89 -18.95 1.86
N ILE A 33 -12.12 -19.29 0.59
CA ILE A 33 -11.92 -18.39 -0.53
C ILE A 33 -13.24 -17.68 -0.76
N GLU A 34 -13.21 -16.35 -0.72
CA GLU A 34 -14.40 -15.52 -0.96
C GLU A 34 -14.96 -15.82 -2.36
N PRO A 35 -16.29 -16.03 -2.51
CA PRO A 35 -16.91 -16.33 -3.81
C PRO A 35 -16.62 -15.28 -4.88
N PHE A 36 -16.51 -14.01 -4.48
CA PHE A 36 -16.12 -12.92 -5.37
C PHE A 36 -14.75 -13.13 -6.02
N ILE A 37 -13.77 -13.68 -5.30
CA ILE A 37 -12.43 -13.97 -5.83
C ILE A 37 -12.48 -15.12 -6.85
N LEU A 38 -13.31 -16.14 -6.60
CA LEU A 38 -13.51 -17.22 -7.55
C LEU A 38 -14.17 -16.70 -8.84
N GLN A 39 -15.22 -15.88 -8.71
CA GLN A 39 -15.90 -15.25 -9.84
C GLN A 39 -14.95 -14.36 -10.65
N ALA A 40 -14.09 -13.60 -9.97
CA ALA A 40 -13.10 -12.77 -10.64
C ALA A 40 -12.09 -13.64 -11.41
N VAL A 41 -11.57 -14.71 -10.83
CA VAL A 41 -10.61 -15.61 -11.52
C VAL A 41 -11.24 -16.33 -12.71
N ASP A 42 -12.53 -16.66 -12.64
CA ASP A 42 -13.24 -17.28 -13.76
C ASP A 42 -13.31 -16.35 -15.00
N ASP A 43 -13.37 -15.03 -14.78
CA ASP A 43 -13.32 -13.98 -15.81
C ASP A 43 -11.99 -13.19 -15.73
N LEU A 44 -10.96 -13.69 -16.41
CA LEU A 44 -9.62 -13.10 -16.38
C LEU A 44 -9.58 -11.66 -16.93
N ASP A 45 -10.46 -11.31 -17.89
CA ASP A 45 -10.53 -9.96 -18.43
C ASP A 45 -11.05 -8.98 -17.37
N PHE A 46 -12.10 -9.37 -16.65
CA PHE A 46 -12.56 -8.64 -15.47
C PHE A 46 -11.47 -8.58 -14.40
N CYS A 47 -10.85 -9.72 -14.08
CA CYS A 47 -9.81 -9.81 -13.06
C CYS A 47 -8.65 -8.86 -13.34
N ASN A 48 -8.24 -8.71 -14.59
CA ASN A 48 -7.15 -7.84 -14.98
C ASN A 48 -7.51 -6.35 -14.85
N LYS A 49 -8.77 -5.99 -15.11
CA LYS A 49 -9.26 -4.60 -15.05
C LYS A 49 -9.73 -4.18 -13.65
N PHE A 50 -10.02 -5.15 -12.78
CA PHE A 50 -10.55 -4.86 -11.45
C PHE A 50 -9.51 -4.10 -10.59
N PRO A 51 -9.92 -3.04 -9.87
CA PRO A 51 -8.99 -2.19 -9.11
C PRO A 51 -8.60 -2.84 -7.77
N TRP A 52 -7.86 -3.95 -7.83
CA TRP A 52 -7.43 -4.73 -6.66
C TRP A 52 -6.71 -3.90 -5.60
N GLY A 53 -5.87 -2.95 -6.03
CA GLY A 53 -5.14 -2.06 -5.12
C GLY A 53 -6.08 -1.23 -4.25
N ARG A 54 -7.08 -0.57 -4.86
CA ARG A 54 -8.08 0.22 -4.15
C ARG A 54 -8.94 -0.63 -3.23
N TYR A 55 -9.43 -1.76 -3.75
CA TYR A 55 -10.26 -2.70 -3.01
C TYR A 55 -9.58 -3.17 -1.71
N THR A 56 -8.32 -3.57 -1.81
CA THR A 56 -7.55 -4.05 -0.65
C THR A 56 -7.11 -2.92 0.29
N PHE A 57 -6.81 -1.73 -0.22
CA PHE A 57 -6.55 -0.56 0.60
C PHE A 57 -7.76 -0.21 1.49
N ASP A 58 -8.96 -0.15 0.90
CA ASP A 58 -10.17 0.18 1.64
C ASP A 58 -10.50 -0.88 2.70
N ASP A 59 -10.27 -2.17 2.42
CA ASP A 59 -10.42 -3.25 3.41
C ASP A 59 -9.40 -3.14 4.55
N CYS A 60 -8.14 -2.82 4.23
CA CYS A 60 -7.08 -2.59 5.23
C CYS A 60 -7.41 -1.40 6.14
N MET A 61 -7.87 -0.28 5.57
CA MET A 61 -8.23 0.92 6.33
C MET A 61 -9.43 0.68 7.26
N LYS A 62 -10.43 -0.07 6.80
CA LYS A 62 -11.56 -0.48 7.67
C LYS A 62 -11.07 -1.24 8.90
N GLU A 63 -10.18 -2.21 8.72
CA GLU A 63 -9.62 -2.97 9.85
C GLU A 63 -8.75 -2.11 10.78
N ILE A 64 -7.98 -1.16 10.25
CA ILE A 64 -7.22 -0.19 11.06
C ILE A 64 -8.16 0.67 11.91
N PHE A 65 -9.23 1.21 11.32
CA PHE A 65 -10.21 2.00 12.07
C PHE A 65 -10.98 1.17 13.10
N HIS A 66 -11.37 -0.06 12.75
CA HIS A 66 -11.97 -0.99 13.70
C HIS A 66 -11.04 -1.26 14.89
N LEU A 67 -9.75 -1.47 14.63
CA LEU A 67 -8.76 -1.67 15.68
C LEU A 67 -8.62 -0.44 16.57
N ARG A 68 -8.49 0.76 15.99
CA ARG A 68 -8.44 2.04 16.73
C ARG A 68 -9.65 2.19 17.64
N ASP A 69 -10.85 2.01 17.09
CA ASP A 69 -12.11 2.16 17.84
C ASP A 69 -12.24 1.12 18.94
N HIS A 70 -11.67 -0.07 18.73
CA HIS A 70 -11.61 -1.11 19.74
C HIS A 70 -10.63 -0.75 20.87
N PHE A 71 -9.44 -0.23 20.58
CA PHE A 71 -8.50 0.24 21.60
C PHE A 71 -9.07 1.40 22.42
N ALA A 72 -9.81 2.32 21.79
CA ALA A 72 -10.49 3.41 22.47
C ALA A 72 -11.54 2.92 23.51
N LYS A 73 -12.05 1.69 23.34
CA LYS A 73 -13.03 1.05 24.24
C LYS A 73 -12.37 0.15 25.30
N GLY A 74 -11.04 0.03 25.30
CA GLY A 74 -10.28 -0.82 26.23
C GLY A 74 -9.69 -2.08 25.58
N LEU A 75 -8.62 -2.61 26.17
CA LEU A 75 -7.96 -3.84 25.70
C LEU A 75 -8.89 -5.05 25.90
N PRO A 76 -9.14 -5.88 24.88
CA PRO A 76 -9.91 -7.10 25.06
C PRO A 76 -9.18 -8.08 25.99
N GLU A 77 -9.92 -8.77 26.85
CA GLU A 77 -9.41 -9.81 27.75
C GLU A 77 -8.81 -11.02 27.00
N ASN A 78 -9.13 -11.14 25.71
CA ASN A 78 -8.71 -12.25 24.86
C ASN A 78 -7.72 -11.72 23.82
N ASN A 79 -6.60 -12.44 23.63
CA ASN A 79 -5.58 -12.23 22.59
C ASN A 79 -6.18 -12.27 21.16
N MET A 80 -6.96 -11.26 20.80
CA MET A 80 -7.59 -11.13 19.50
C MET A 80 -6.50 -10.74 18.52
N GLN A 81 -6.06 -11.72 17.75
CA GLN A 81 -4.95 -11.54 16.85
C GLN A 81 -5.51 -10.95 15.55
N TRP A 82 -5.34 -9.64 15.37
CA TRP A 82 -5.78 -8.90 14.19
C TRP A 82 -4.97 -9.27 12.95
N THR A 83 -5.60 -9.18 11.77
CA THR A 83 -4.92 -9.37 10.48
C THR A 83 -5.34 -8.27 9.55
N PHE A 84 -4.37 -7.53 9.04
CA PHE A 84 -4.61 -6.55 7.99
C PHE A 84 -4.47 -7.25 6.63
N PRO A 85 -5.55 -7.36 5.85
CA PRO A 85 -5.49 -8.03 4.56
C PRO A 85 -4.68 -7.22 3.56
N GLY A 86 -3.76 -7.89 2.87
CA GLY A 86 -3.30 -7.55 1.51
C GLY A 86 -2.57 -6.22 1.24
N PHE A 87 -2.41 -5.34 2.22
CA PHE A 87 -1.78 -4.03 2.01
C PHE A 87 -0.62 -3.73 2.98
N VAL A 88 -0.27 -4.69 3.83
CA VAL A 88 0.78 -4.51 4.85
C VAL A 88 2.16 -4.31 4.22
N THR A 89 2.50 -5.08 3.19
CA THR A 89 3.82 -4.96 2.54
C THR A 89 4.01 -3.59 1.89
N PRO A 90 3.05 -3.04 1.11
CA PRO A 90 3.12 -1.65 0.67
C PRO A 90 3.25 -0.64 1.81
N LEU A 91 2.49 -0.76 2.91
CA LEU A 91 2.58 0.16 4.05
C LEU A 91 3.94 0.10 4.76
N GLU A 92 4.49 -1.10 4.91
CA GLU A 92 5.81 -1.31 5.47
C GLU A 92 6.87 -0.62 4.61
N ILE A 93 6.81 -0.82 3.29
CA ILE A 93 7.75 -0.22 2.34
C ILE A 93 7.59 1.30 2.28
N LEU A 94 6.36 1.80 2.35
CA LEU A 94 6.05 3.24 2.35
C LEU A 94 6.81 3.96 3.47
N ALA A 95 6.93 3.37 4.65
CA ALA A 95 7.67 3.97 5.76
C ALA A 95 9.15 4.22 5.40
N PHE A 96 9.78 3.29 4.68
CA PHE A 96 11.16 3.46 4.22
C PHE A 96 11.27 4.50 3.09
N GLU A 97 10.29 4.58 2.19
CA GLU A 97 10.29 5.60 1.14
C GLU A 97 10.08 7.01 1.70
N CYS A 98 9.20 7.18 2.70
CA CYS A 98 8.91 8.48 3.31
C CYS A 98 9.94 8.94 4.35
N ILE A 99 10.73 8.01 4.93
CA ILE A 99 11.68 8.29 6.02
C ILE A 99 13.10 7.85 5.57
N PRO A 100 13.90 8.75 4.98
CA PRO A 100 15.19 8.41 4.39
C PRO A 100 16.16 7.70 5.34
N VAL A 101 16.20 8.11 6.62
CA VAL A 101 17.09 7.50 7.63
C VAL A 101 16.79 6.01 7.84
N LEU A 102 15.53 5.60 7.75
CA LEU A 102 15.15 4.20 7.85
C LEU A 102 15.59 3.45 6.60
N ARG A 103 15.36 4.00 5.40
CA ARG A 103 15.81 3.36 4.15
C ARG A 103 17.31 3.13 4.15
N GLU A 104 18.09 4.16 4.46
CA GLU A 104 19.56 4.08 4.49
C GLU A 104 20.06 3.09 5.55
N SER A 105 19.35 2.98 6.67
CA SER A 105 19.72 2.07 7.76
C SER A 105 19.42 0.61 7.42
N PHE A 106 18.29 0.32 6.75
CA PHE A 106 17.73 -1.03 6.67
C PHE A 106 17.60 -1.62 5.26
N ARG A 107 17.77 -0.82 4.21
CA ARG A 107 17.63 -1.27 2.81
C ARG A 107 18.90 -1.01 2.00
N ASP A 108 19.18 -1.90 1.07
CA ASP A 108 20.21 -1.75 0.04
C ASP A 108 19.52 -1.64 -1.34
N PRO A 109 20.10 -0.91 -2.30
CA PRO A 109 19.68 -0.99 -3.69
C PRO A 109 19.76 -2.44 -4.18
N ASP A 110 18.77 -2.89 -4.94
CA ASP A 110 18.82 -4.20 -5.58
C ASP A 110 19.51 -4.12 -6.95
N PRO A 111 20.75 -4.65 -7.11
CA PRO A 111 21.46 -4.59 -8.38
C PRO A 111 20.82 -5.42 -9.50
N ASN A 112 19.87 -6.31 -9.17
CA ASN A 112 19.18 -7.15 -10.14
C ASN A 112 17.81 -6.57 -10.56
N CYS A 113 17.45 -5.39 -10.07
CA CYS A 113 16.18 -4.77 -10.41
C CYS A 113 16.18 -4.30 -11.86
N LEU A 114 15.11 -4.61 -12.60
CA LEU A 114 14.93 -4.05 -13.95
C LEU A 114 14.57 -2.56 -13.84
N PRO A 115 14.91 -1.73 -14.84
CA PRO A 115 14.59 -0.30 -14.83
C PRO A 115 13.10 -0.02 -14.58
N ASP A 116 12.24 -0.83 -15.21
CA ASP A 116 10.78 -0.71 -15.24
C ASP A 116 10.11 -1.43 -14.05
N CYS A 117 10.89 -1.92 -13.10
CA CYS A 117 10.32 -2.47 -11.88
C CYS A 117 9.75 -1.34 -11.01
N PRO A 118 8.61 -1.57 -10.33
CA PRO A 118 8.07 -0.62 -9.37
C PRO A 118 9.11 -0.20 -8.32
N ARG A 119 9.05 1.05 -7.86
CA ARG A 119 10.00 1.61 -6.88
C ARG A 119 10.24 0.71 -5.66
N MET A 120 9.19 0.06 -5.17
CA MET A 120 9.27 -0.88 -4.05
C MET A 120 10.25 -2.05 -4.28
N CYS A 121 10.46 -2.45 -5.53
CA CYS A 121 11.34 -3.53 -5.97
C CYS A 121 12.80 -3.09 -6.16
N LYS A 122 13.08 -1.78 -6.23
CA LYS A 122 14.43 -1.23 -6.45
C LYS A 122 15.33 -1.37 -5.20
N TRP A 123 14.76 -1.84 -4.10
CA TRP A 123 15.39 -1.91 -2.80
C TRP A 123 15.08 -3.24 -2.14
N LYS A 124 16.08 -3.84 -1.51
CA LYS A 124 15.96 -5.06 -0.71
C LYS A 124 16.34 -4.78 0.74
N TYR A 125 15.78 -5.56 1.65
CA TYR A 125 16.24 -5.50 3.03
C TYR A 125 17.69 -5.94 3.14
N LYS A 126 18.45 -5.22 3.96
CA LYS A 126 19.79 -5.62 4.36
C LYS A 126 19.71 -7.00 4.99
N ARG A 127 20.63 -7.88 4.60
CA ARG A 127 20.69 -9.22 5.18
C ARG A 127 21.06 -9.13 6.65
N THR A 128 20.11 -9.51 7.50
CA THR A 128 20.37 -9.78 8.91
C THR A 128 20.56 -11.29 9.12
N ARG A 129 21.06 -11.67 10.30
CA ARG A 129 21.08 -13.09 10.73
C ARG A 129 19.73 -13.54 11.30
N THR A 130 18.72 -12.67 11.25
CA THR A 130 17.39 -12.83 11.85
C THR A 130 16.31 -12.76 10.76
N THR A 131 15.06 -13.08 11.10
CA THR A 131 13.91 -13.02 10.18
C THR A 131 13.35 -11.60 9.97
N GLY A 132 13.98 -10.58 10.54
CA GLY A 132 13.54 -9.18 10.49
C GLY A 132 14.36 -8.28 11.42
N PHE A 133 13.95 -7.01 11.53
CA PHE A 133 14.54 -6.01 12.42
C PHE A 133 13.73 -5.92 13.72
N ALA A 134 14.43 -5.77 14.84
CA ALA A 134 13.76 -5.55 16.12
C ALA A 134 13.21 -4.12 16.19
N LEU A 135 12.11 -3.93 16.90
CA LEU A 135 11.46 -2.61 16.99
C LEU A 135 12.39 -1.58 17.65
N GLU A 136 13.22 -2.02 18.60
CA GLU A 136 14.24 -1.21 19.26
C GLU A 136 15.31 -0.70 18.29
N GLU A 137 15.66 -1.50 17.28
CA GLU A 137 16.61 -1.10 16.23
C GLU A 137 16.00 -0.01 15.34
N ILE A 138 14.73 -0.17 14.99
CA ILE A 138 13.96 0.80 14.19
C ILE A 138 13.88 2.13 14.94
N TYR A 139 13.48 2.13 16.22
CA TYR A 139 13.41 3.34 17.03
C TYR A 139 14.77 4.02 17.21
N LYS A 140 15.84 3.23 17.39
CA LYS A 140 17.19 3.77 17.46
C LYS A 140 17.62 4.45 16.16
N ALA A 141 17.30 3.87 15.02
CA ALA A 141 17.59 4.46 13.70
C ALA A 141 16.75 5.71 13.44
N LEU A 142 15.48 5.71 13.86
CA LEU A 142 14.60 6.88 13.75
C LEU A 142 15.16 8.05 14.57
N GLY A 143 15.62 7.78 15.80
CA GLY A 143 16.21 8.78 16.68
C GLY A 143 15.29 9.99 16.86
N ASN A 144 15.81 11.19 16.61
CA ASN A 144 15.06 12.45 16.67
C ASN A 144 14.65 12.97 15.27
N THR A 145 14.51 12.09 14.29
CA THR A 145 14.22 12.48 12.91
C THR A 145 12.86 13.15 12.82
N LYS A 146 12.85 14.40 12.34
CA LYS A 146 11.64 15.17 12.00
C LYS A 146 11.41 15.29 10.49
N VAL A 147 12.19 14.57 9.69
CA VAL A 147 12.12 14.59 8.22
C VAL A 147 11.32 13.38 7.77
N ILE A 148 10.01 13.56 7.73
CA ILE A 148 9.05 12.58 7.19
C ILE A 148 8.36 13.28 6.02
N SER A 149 8.50 12.72 4.82
CA SER A 149 7.79 13.22 3.65
C SER A 149 6.29 12.93 3.78
N SER A 150 5.46 13.98 3.60
CA SER A 150 4.00 13.84 3.59
C SER A 150 3.49 12.96 2.46
N THR A 151 4.14 13.08 1.31
CA THR A 151 3.68 12.55 0.04
C THR A 151 4.89 12.05 -0.75
N LEU A 152 4.75 10.90 -1.41
CA LEU A 152 5.75 10.40 -2.34
C LEU A 152 5.49 10.97 -3.72
N LYS A 153 6.43 11.73 -4.28
CA LYS A 153 6.34 12.16 -5.68
C LYS A 153 6.51 10.95 -6.61
N PRO A 154 5.69 10.85 -7.67
CA PRO A 154 5.93 9.92 -8.76
C PRO A 154 7.30 10.18 -9.39
N GLN A 155 8.00 9.12 -9.80
CA GLN A 155 9.30 9.19 -10.48
C GLN A 155 9.32 8.32 -11.72
N GLY A 156 9.86 8.85 -12.82
CA GLY A 156 10.02 8.10 -14.06
C GLY A 156 8.68 7.67 -14.65
N ASP A 157 8.56 6.38 -14.92
CA ASP A 157 7.35 5.69 -15.43
C ASP A 157 6.16 5.77 -14.47
N GLU A 158 6.37 5.99 -13.16
CA GLU A 158 5.28 6.24 -12.22
C GLU A 158 4.48 7.49 -12.58
N LEU A 159 5.11 8.47 -13.24
CA LEU A 159 4.43 9.68 -13.67
C LEU A 159 3.45 9.37 -14.82
N ASP A 160 3.91 8.62 -15.82
CA ASP A 160 3.08 8.19 -16.95
C ASP A 160 1.90 7.34 -16.47
N LEU A 161 2.14 6.41 -15.55
CA LEU A 161 1.07 5.62 -14.93
C LEU A 161 0.07 6.49 -14.15
N LEU A 162 0.54 7.54 -13.47
CA LEU A 162 -0.37 8.47 -12.79
C LEU A 162 -1.27 9.17 -13.81
N TYR A 163 -0.72 9.63 -14.94
CA TYR A 163 -1.51 10.22 -16.03
C TYR A 163 -2.53 9.25 -16.63
N GLU A 164 -2.24 7.95 -16.68
CA GLU A 164 -3.20 6.94 -17.16
C GLU A 164 -4.32 6.64 -16.16
N ILE A 165 -4.03 6.74 -14.86
CA ILE A 165 -4.99 6.47 -13.78
C ILE A 165 -5.90 7.66 -13.53
N MET A 166 -5.37 8.88 -13.60
CA MET A 166 -6.15 10.10 -13.42
C MET A 166 -6.78 10.49 -14.76
N ASP A 167 -8.06 10.87 -14.79
CA ASP A 167 -8.74 11.21 -16.05
C ASP A 167 -8.01 12.33 -16.82
N GLU A 168 -7.93 12.21 -18.16
CA GLU A 168 -7.35 13.21 -19.07
C GLU A 168 -7.93 14.59 -18.77
N GLY A 169 -7.16 15.44 -18.10
CA GLY A 169 -7.57 16.78 -17.64
C GLY A 169 -7.13 17.08 -16.21
N SER A 170 -7.03 16.08 -15.33
CA SER A 170 -6.73 16.28 -13.90
C SER A 170 -5.28 16.68 -13.57
N VAL A 171 -4.35 16.53 -14.52
CA VAL A 171 -2.92 16.80 -14.29
C VAL A 171 -2.45 18.09 -14.96
N GLU A 172 -3.13 18.52 -16.04
CA GLU A 172 -2.86 19.78 -16.74
C GLU A 172 -3.87 20.88 -16.37
N ASP A 173 -5.13 20.53 -16.05
CA ASP A 173 -6.15 21.46 -15.53
C ASP A 173 -6.15 21.47 -13.99
N VAL A 174 -5.03 21.89 -13.42
CA VAL A 174 -4.97 22.42 -12.05
C VAL A 174 -5.54 23.85 -11.99
N GLU A 175 -6.17 24.35 -13.05
CA GLU A 175 -7.08 25.48 -12.91
C GLU A 175 -8.42 24.94 -12.44
N LEU A 176 -8.72 25.22 -11.16
CA LEU A 176 -10.01 24.95 -10.49
C LEU A 176 -11.18 25.13 -11.46
N GLN A 177 -11.64 24.03 -12.06
CA GLN A 177 -12.91 23.99 -12.76
C GLN A 177 -13.97 24.10 -11.67
N ASP A 178 -14.49 25.34 -11.50
CA ASP A 178 -15.65 25.69 -10.69
C ASP A 178 -16.91 25.14 -11.38
N ASP A 179 -16.91 23.82 -11.52
CA ASP A 179 -17.98 23.07 -12.13
C ASP A 179 -18.89 22.68 -10.97
N SER A 180 -20.09 23.23 -10.99
CA SER A 180 -21.10 23.18 -9.93
C SER A 180 -21.63 21.77 -9.57
N ASP A 181 -20.91 20.71 -9.89
CA ASP A 181 -21.32 19.32 -9.67
C ASP A 181 -20.50 18.75 -8.50
N LYS A 182 -21.16 18.57 -7.35
CA LYS A 182 -20.68 17.94 -6.10
C LYS A 182 -19.18 17.58 -6.10
N ALA A 183 -18.36 18.50 -5.60
CA ALA A 183 -16.98 18.28 -5.17
C ALA A 183 -16.78 16.85 -4.63
N ASP A 184 -16.12 15.98 -5.41
CA ASP A 184 -15.69 14.69 -4.92
C ASP A 184 -14.53 14.95 -3.96
N ILE A 185 -14.87 15.01 -2.68
CA ILE A 185 -13.94 15.31 -1.58
C ILE A 185 -12.68 14.43 -1.64
N ALA A 186 -12.79 13.21 -2.18
CA ALA A 186 -11.63 12.35 -2.35
C ALA A 186 -10.74 12.86 -3.50
N VAL A 187 -11.30 13.12 -4.68
CA VAL A 187 -10.57 13.62 -5.86
C VAL A 187 -9.96 15.00 -5.59
N ASP A 188 -10.76 15.92 -5.05
CA ASP A 188 -10.30 17.28 -4.70
C ASP A 188 -9.22 17.25 -3.60
N GLY A 189 -9.37 16.33 -2.64
CA GLY A 189 -8.38 16.09 -1.60
C GLY A 189 -7.05 15.58 -2.16
N TRP A 190 -7.09 14.62 -3.09
CA TRP A 190 -5.89 14.10 -3.76
C TRP A 190 -5.23 15.14 -4.64
N ASN A 191 -6.01 15.88 -5.45
CA ASN A 191 -5.50 16.97 -6.28
C ASN A 191 -4.77 18.00 -5.43
N ARG A 192 -5.37 18.42 -4.31
CA ARG A 192 -4.74 19.36 -3.38
C ARG A 192 -3.42 18.84 -2.82
N ILE A 193 -3.35 17.56 -2.44
CA ILE A 193 -2.13 16.91 -1.93
C ILE A 193 -1.03 16.81 -3.00
N LEU A 194 -1.39 16.61 -4.27
CA LEU A 194 -0.46 16.53 -5.39
C LEU A 194 0.11 17.90 -5.79
N ILE A 195 -0.67 18.97 -5.61
CA ILE A 195 -0.29 20.36 -5.94
C ILE A 195 0.49 21.02 -4.79
N GLU A 196 0.26 20.61 -3.54
CA GLU A 196 0.96 21.17 -2.38
C GLU A 196 2.47 20.86 -2.42
N PRO A 197 3.35 21.88 -2.30
CA PRO A 197 4.80 21.68 -2.25
C PRO A 197 5.20 20.89 -0.99
N GLU A 198 6.30 20.13 -1.09
CA GLU A 198 6.80 19.22 -0.05
C GLU A 198 6.73 19.83 1.36
N GLY A 199 5.81 19.33 2.16
CA GLY A 199 5.75 19.59 3.59
C GLY A 199 6.53 18.52 4.35
N LYS A 200 7.46 18.92 5.21
CA LYS A 200 7.95 18.03 6.28
C LYS A 200 6.82 17.94 7.31
N ILE A 201 6.28 16.74 7.52
CA ILE A 201 5.27 16.57 8.57
C ILE A 201 5.97 16.38 9.91
N PHE A 202 5.59 17.20 10.88
CA PHE A 202 5.90 16.99 12.29
C PHE A 202 4.65 17.22 13.11
N TRP A 203 4.10 16.15 13.69
CA TRP A 203 2.97 16.23 14.62
C TRP A 203 3.51 16.45 16.04
N GLU A 204 3.76 17.71 16.38
CA GLU A 204 4.37 18.11 17.66
C GLU A 204 3.56 17.60 18.87
N ASP A 205 2.24 17.75 18.85
CA ASP A 205 1.36 17.30 19.93
C ASP A 205 1.47 15.78 20.20
N LEU A 206 1.52 14.97 19.15
CA LEU A 206 1.67 13.51 19.28
C LEU A 206 3.06 13.14 19.78
N PHE A 207 4.10 13.82 19.28
CA PHE A 207 5.47 13.62 19.75
C PHE A 207 5.60 13.95 21.23
N GLU A 208 5.02 15.06 21.70
CA GLU A 208 5.03 15.43 23.12
C GLU A 208 4.22 14.48 24.00
N MET A 209 3.16 13.87 23.48
CA MET A 209 2.40 12.83 24.18
C MET A 209 3.20 11.54 24.37
N ASP A 210 3.97 11.11 23.36
CA ASP A 210 4.77 9.87 23.40
C ASP A 210 6.06 9.99 24.23
N VAL A 211 6.59 11.20 24.39
CA VAL A 211 7.84 11.47 25.14
C VAL A 211 7.61 11.65 26.65
N ARG A 212 6.36 11.80 27.10
CA ARG A 212 5.98 11.89 28.53
C ARG A 212 5.78 10.54 29.18
#